data_AF-A0A2N3JTZ8-F1
#
_entry.id   AF-A0A2N3JTZ8-F1
#
_cell.length_a   1.000
_cell.length_b   1.000
_cell.length_c   1.000
_cell.angle_alpha   90.00
_cell.angle_beta   90.00
_cell.angle_gamma   90.00
#
_symmetry.space_group_name_H-M   'P 1'
#
loop_
_entity.id
_entity.type
_entity.pdbx_description
1 polymer ?
#
loop_
_entity_poly.entity_id
_entity_poly.type
_entity_poly.pdbx_seq_one_letter_code
_entity_poly.pdbx_strand_id
1 'polypeptide(L)' 'MERDSEIELYDVVADRLKEAHSRVRALQVPEDVRRALSRKLLAITAVAKHDLAAAARRLDRFTAELDEGRFPEDL' A
#
# COMPACT_ATOMS: atom_id res chain seq x y z
N MET A 1 -20.05 19.43 -1.57
CA MET A 1 -20.07 18.13 -0.87
C MET A 1 -19.25 17.07 -1.59
N GLU A 2 -19.19 17.00 -2.93
CA GLU A 2 -18.35 15.99 -3.63
C GLU A 2 -16.84 16.15 -3.40
N ARG A 3 -16.34 17.40 -3.30
CA ARG A 3 -14.93 17.68 -3.01
C ARG A 3 -14.50 17.29 -1.59
N ASP A 4 -15.38 17.46 -0.62
CA ASP A 4 -15.10 17.07 0.77
C ASP A 4 -14.98 15.54 0.88
N SER A 5 -15.84 14.80 0.18
CA SER A 5 -15.78 13.33 0.13
C SER A 5 -14.53 12.79 -0.57
N GLU A 6 -14.02 13.50 -1.58
CA GLU A 6 -12.77 13.14 -2.27
C GLU A 6 -11.54 13.41 -1.39
N ILE A 7 -11.55 14.50 -0.62
CA ILE A 7 -10.49 14.84 0.33
C ILE A 7 -10.47 13.84 1.50
N GLU A 8 -11.62 13.47 2.05
CA GLU A 8 -11.70 12.44 3.10
C GLU A 8 -11.19 11.09 2.59
N LEU A 9 -11.52 10.70 1.36
CA LEU A 9 -11.01 9.47 0.77
C LEU A 9 -9.50 9.53 0.56
N TYR A 10 -8.97 10.68 0.13
CA TYR A 10 -7.54 10.89 -0.01
C TYR A 10 -6.82 10.71 1.33
N ASP A 11 -7.30 11.35 2.40
CA ASP A 11 -6.68 11.28 3.73
C ASP A 11 -6.70 9.84 4.26
N VAL A 12 -7.83 9.13 4.11
CA VAL A 12 -7.93 7.72 4.50
C VAL A 12 -6.94 6.85 3.73
N VAL A 13 -6.80 7.05 2.42
CA VAL A 13 -5.84 6.28 1.59
C VAL A 13 -4.40 6.63 1.96
N ALA A 14 -4.10 7.90 2.23
CA ALA A 14 -2.79 8.35 2.65
C ALA A 14 -2.37 7.73 4.00
N ASP A 15 -3.29 7.70 4.98
CA ASP A 15 -3.05 7.08 6.29
C ASP A 15 -2.81 5.58 6.16
N ARG A 16 -3.62 4.87 5.36
CA ARG A 16 -3.40 3.44 5.09
C ARG A 16 -2.07 3.17 4.40
N LEU A 17 -1.64 4.02 3.46
CA LEU A 17 -0.34 3.88 2.80
C LEU A 17 0.81 4.04 3.80
N LYS A 18 0.71 5.02 4.70
CA LYS A 18 1.69 5.25 5.76
C LYS A 18 1.77 4.07 6.74
N GLU A 19 0.62 3.50 7.11
CA GLU A 19 0.56 2.30 7.93
C GLU A 19 1.23 1.12 7.24
N ALA A 20 0.89 0.86 5.97
CA ALA A 20 1.48 -0.23 5.20
C ALA A 20 3.01 -0.09 5.06
N HIS A 21 3.51 1.13 4.81
CA HIS A 21 4.95 1.42 4.81
C HIS A 21 5.62 1.12 6.16
N SER A 22 4.96 1.48 7.26
CA SER A 22 5.46 1.23 8.62
C SER A 22 5.52 -0.27 8.91
N ARG A 23 4.48 -1.02 8.51
CA ARG A 23 4.42 -2.49 8.65
C ARG A 23 5.52 -3.18 7.86
N VAL A 24 5.73 -2.82 6.59
CA VAL A 24 6.82 -3.37 5.76
C VAL A 24 8.20 -3.11 6.38
N ARG A 25 8.39 -1.93 7.00
CA ARG A 25 9.63 -1.61 7.70
C ARG A 25 9.83 -2.44 8.97
N ALA A 26 8.75 -2.75 9.70
CA ALA A 26 8.79 -3.54 10.94
C ALA A 26 8.87 -5.05 10.70
N LEU A 27 8.48 -5.54 9.52
CA LEU A 27 8.50 -6.96 9.16
C LEU A 27 9.93 -7.54 9.21
N GLN A 28 10.12 -8.66 9.90
CA GLN A 28 11.39 -9.40 9.92
C GLN A 28 11.49 -10.36 8.73
N VAL A 29 11.58 -9.79 7.53
CA VAL A 29 11.77 -10.52 6.26
C VAL A 29 13.18 -10.26 5.69
N PRO A 30 13.67 -11.09 4.75
CA PRO A 30 14.89 -10.81 4.01
C PRO A 30 14.86 -9.44 3.33
N GLU A 31 16.04 -8.84 3.11
CA GLU A 31 16.12 -7.50 2.51
C GLU A 31 15.53 -7.46 1.10
N ASP A 32 15.73 -8.50 0.29
CA ASP A 32 15.20 -8.58 -1.07
C ASP A 32 13.67 -8.57 -1.10
N VAL A 33 13.06 -9.33 -0.18
CA VAL A 33 11.60 -9.32 0.03
C VAL A 33 11.13 -7.94 0.47
N ARG A 34 11.82 -7.31 1.44
CA ARG A 34 11.48 -5.95 1.90
C ARG A 34 11.56 -4.92 0.77
N ARG A 35 12.58 -5.02 -0.09
CA ARG A 35 12.75 -4.15 -1.27
C ARG A 35 11.63 -4.40 -2.27
N ALA A 36 11.25 -5.64 -2.53
CA ALA A 36 10.12 -5.98 -3.41
C ALA A 36 8.79 -5.41 -2.88
N LEU A 37 8.51 -5.55 -1.58
CA LEU A 37 7.34 -4.97 -0.92
C LEU A 37 7.34 -3.44 -0.99
N SER A 38 8.49 -2.82 -0.76
CA SER A 38 8.65 -1.36 -0.87
C SER A 38 8.40 -0.86 -2.29
N ARG A 39 8.88 -1.59 -3.32
CA ARG A 39 8.60 -1.29 -4.73
C ARG A 39 7.10 -1.40 -5.06
N LYS A 40 6.42 -2.44 -4.56
CA LYS A 40 4.96 -2.58 -4.70
C LYS A 40 4.22 -1.39 -4.08
N LEU A 41 4.59 -0.97 -2.87
CA LEU A 41 3.99 0.20 -2.21
C LEU A 41 4.20 1.49 -3.02
N LEU A 42 5.40 1.72 -3.55
CA LEU A 42 5.66 2.88 -4.42
C LEU A 42 4.77 2.89 -5.66
N ALA A 43 4.54 1.73 -6.28
CA ALA A 43 3.64 1.61 -7.42
C ALA A 43 2.18 1.93 -7.04
N ILE A 44 1.71 1.50 -5.86
CA ILE A 44 0.37 1.83 -5.36
C ILE A 44 0.25 3.34 -5.10
N THR A 45 1.26 3.96 -4.48
CA THR A 45 1.31 5.41 -4.26
C THR A 45 1.31 6.19 -5.57
N ALA A 46 1.97 5.69 -6.62
CA ALA A 46 1.92 6.31 -7.94
C ALA A 46 0.51 6.26 -8.53
N VAL A 47 -0.20 5.14 -8.40
CA VAL A 47 -1.60 5.01 -8.82
C VAL A 47 -2.50 5.96 -8.03
N ALA A 48 -2.26 6.14 -6.72
CA ALA A 48 -3.08 7.01 -5.86
C ALA A 48 -3.12 8.47 -6.33
N LYS A 49 -2.09 8.94 -7.04
CA LYS A 49 -2.04 10.28 -7.63
C LYS A 49 -3.03 10.48 -8.78
N HIS A 50 -3.48 9.39 -9.40
CA HIS A 50 -4.31 9.41 -10.61
C HIS A 50 -5.68 8.75 -10.39
N ASP A 51 -5.74 7.71 -9.56
CA ASP A 51 -6.95 6.95 -9.25
C ASP A 51 -6.88 6.42 -7.81
N LEU A 52 -7.50 7.17 -6.89
CA LEU A 52 -7.55 6.82 -5.47
C LEU A 52 -8.32 5.52 -5.21
N ALA A 53 -9.40 5.26 -5.94
CA ALA A 53 -10.20 4.06 -5.76
C ALA A 53 -9.41 2.80 -6.20
N ALA A 54 -8.66 2.90 -7.30
CA ALA A 54 -7.79 1.82 -7.76
C ALA A 54 -6.58 1.62 -6.86
N ALA A 55 -6.05 2.67 -6.23
CA ALA A 55 -5.01 2.56 -5.23
C ALA A 55 -5.52 1.89 -3.95
N ALA A 56 -6.69 2.29 -3.45
CA ALA A 56 -7.33 1.69 -2.27
C ALA A 56 -7.52 0.18 -2.45
N ARG A 57 -8.11 -0.26 -3.58
CA ARG A 57 -8.29 -1.69 -3.88
C ARG A 57 -6.97 -2.47 -3.92
N ARG A 58 -5.90 -1.87 -4.45
CA ARG A 58 -4.57 -2.48 -4.50
C ARG A 58 -3.93 -2.55 -3.13
N LEU A 59 -4.11 -1.51 -2.31
CA LEU A 59 -3.61 -1.44 -0.95
C LEU A 59 -4.29 -2.46 -0.04
N ASP A 60 -5.60 -2.63 -0.16
CA ASP A 60 -6.35 -3.64 0.59
C ASP A 60 -5.84 -5.06 0.25
N ARG A 61 -5.64 -5.35 -1.04
CA ARG A 61 -5.04 -6.64 -1.46
C ARG A 61 -3.62 -6.81 -0.92
N PHE A 62 -2.79 -5.78 -1.03
CA PHE A 62 -1.41 -5.82 -0.54
C PHE A 62 -1.37 -6.09 0.97
N THR A 63 -2.26 -5.46 1.73
CA THR A 63 -2.35 -5.65 3.18
C THR A 63 -2.82 -7.06 3.53
N ALA A 64 -3.82 -7.59 2.83
CA ALA A 64 -4.26 -8.98 2.99
C ALA A 64 -3.15 -9.98 2.66
N GLU A 65 -2.38 -9.76 1.58
CA GLU A 65 -1.21 -10.59 1.25
C GLU A 65 -0.15 -10.56 2.37
N LEU A 66 0.10 -9.39 2.96
CA LEU A 66 1.01 -9.26 4.13
C LEU A 66 0.48 -10.01 5.36
N ASP A 67 -0.81 -9.91 5.66
CA ASP A 67 -1.46 -10.60 6.79
C ASP A 67 -1.40 -12.12 6.63
N GLU A 68 -1.54 -12.61 5.39
CA GLU A 68 -1.42 -14.03 5.05
C GLU A 68 0.03 -14.52 4.95
N GLY A 69 1.02 -13.63 5.10
CA GLY A 69 2.44 -13.96 4.94
C GLY A 69 2.83 -14.31 3.50
N ARG A 70 2.01 -13.94 2.52
CA ARG A 70 2.26 -14.13 1.09
C ARG A 70 3.14 -13.01 0.57
N PHE A 71 4.44 -13.18 0.76
CA PHE A 71 5.43 -12.27 0.23
C PHE A 71 5.71 -12.57 -1.24
N PRO A 72 6.10 -11.57 -2.04
CA PRO A 72 6.62 -11.83 -3.37
C PRO A 72 7.85 -12.75 -3.25
N GLU A 73 7.68 -14.01 -3.65
CA GLU A 73 8.78 -14.94 -3.90
C GLU A 73 9.57 -14.42 -5.11
N ASP A 74 10.90 -14.45 -5.03
CA ASP A 74 11.87 -14.02 -6.05
C ASP A 74 11.31 -13.98 -7.48
N LEU A 75 11.15 -12.76 -8.02
CA LEU A 75 11.13 -12.47 -9.45
C LEU A 75 12.45 -11.83 -9.84
#